data_AF-A0A9W8A613-F1
#
_entry.id   AF-A0A9W8A613-F1
#
_cell.length_a   1.000
_cell.length_b   1.000
_cell.length_c   1.000
_cell.angle_alpha   90.00
_cell.angle_beta   90.00
_cell.angle_gamma   90.00
#
_symmetry.space_group_name_H-M   'P 1'
#
loop_
_entity.id
_entity.type
_entity.pdbx_description
1 polymer ?
#
loop_
_entity_poly.entity_id
_entity_poly.type
_entity_poly.pdbx_seq_one_letter_code
_entity_poly.pdbx_strand_id
1 'polypeptide(L)'
;MPKYDRRRWEAPRFTSARYGSLHRRNPFYNRPPAFADLAERYPRFKLKTFLDPGGKTQLDFQDPEGVRELTYTLLREHFNLRVEFPLDSLCPMIPNRLDYLLLIEDLLVPELRECTKVPIRGIDM
;
A
#
# COMPACT_ATOMS: atom_id res chain seq x y z
N MET A 1 -9.31 -39.03 14.12
CA MET A 1 -8.54 -37.88 13.60
C MET A 1 -8.08 -38.21 12.19
N PRO A 2 -8.72 -37.72 11.11
CA PRO A 2 -8.38 -38.09 9.74
C PRO A 2 -7.09 -37.39 9.29
N LYS A 3 -6.19 -38.14 8.65
CA LYS A 3 -4.91 -37.64 8.13
C LYS A 3 -5.11 -36.97 6.78
N TYR A 4 -4.64 -35.73 6.64
CA TYR A 4 -4.72 -34.92 5.43
C TYR A 4 -3.96 -35.58 4.26
N ASP A 5 -4.64 -35.83 3.14
CA ASP A 5 -4.06 -36.39 1.90
C ASP A 5 -3.49 -35.28 1.01
N ARG A 6 -2.18 -35.29 0.79
CA ARG A 6 -1.43 -34.25 0.06
C ARG A 6 -1.55 -34.35 -1.47
N ARG A 7 -2.29 -35.31 -2.02
CA ARG A 7 -2.25 -35.64 -3.45
C ARG A 7 -3.31 -34.96 -4.32
N ARG A 8 -4.13 -34.06 -3.78
CA ARG A 8 -5.23 -33.41 -4.51
C ARG A 8 -5.38 -31.92 -4.19
N TRP A 9 -4.27 -31.18 -4.13
CA TRP A 9 -4.32 -29.72 -4.19
C TRP A 9 -3.91 -29.28 -5.60
N GLU A 10 -4.91 -29.08 -6.46
CA GLU A 10 -4.72 -28.29 -7.67
C GLU A 10 -4.85 -26.84 -7.26
N ALA A 11 -3.71 -26.15 -7.10
CA ALA A 11 -3.71 -24.71 -6.88
C ALA A 11 -4.52 -24.05 -8.02
N PRO A 12 -5.47 -23.16 -7.72
CA PRO A 12 -6.09 -22.36 -8.77
C PRO A 12 -5.00 -21.71 -9.59
N ARG A 13 -5.18 -21.62 -10.91
CA ARG A 13 -4.27 -20.89 -11.80
C ARG A 13 -4.36 -19.39 -11.50
N PHE A 14 -3.85 -18.97 -10.35
CA PHE A 14 -3.46 -17.61 -10.09
C PHE A 14 -2.27 -17.34 -10.99
N THR A 15 -2.55 -16.88 -12.21
CA THR A 15 -1.54 -16.54 -13.19
C THR A 15 -0.64 -15.45 -12.62
N SER A 16 0.57 -15.88 -12.26
CA SER A 16 1.82 -15.12 -12.15
C SER A 16 1.77 -13.83 -11.31
N ALA A 17 1.92 -13.97 -9.99
CA ALA A 17 2.65 -12.99 -9.23
C ALA A 17 4.13 -13.04 -9.67
N ARG A 18 4.47 -12.29 -10.72
CA ARG A 18 5.85 -11.85 -10.92
C ARG A 18 6.13 -10.85 -9.81
N TYR A 19 7.23 -11.04 -9.07
CA TYR A 19 7.83 -9.96 -8.26
C TYR A 19 8.11 -8.78 -9.20
N GLY A 20 7.20 -7.82 -9.30
CA GLY A 20 7.31 -6.71 -10.24
C GLY A 20 5.97 -6.04 -10.56
N SER A 21 5.84 -4.81 -10.06
CA SER A 21 4.73 -3.88 -10.25
C SER A 21 3.51 -4.15 -9.38
N LEU A 22 3.09 -3.09 -8.69
CA LEU A 22 1.90 -3.00 -7.86
C LEU A 22 0.65 -3.53 -8.61
N HIS A 23 -0.47 -3.65 -7.93
CA HIS A 23 -1.76 -3.91 -8.54
C HIS A 23 -2.05 -2.88 -9.63
N ARG A 24 -2.63 -3.29 -10.77
CA ARG A 24 -2.88 -2.38 -11.92
C ARG A 24 -3.83 -1.23 -11.58
N ARG A 25 -4.71 -1.42 -10.59
CA ARG A 25 -5.61 -0.39 -10.05
C ARG A 25 -4.92 0.55 -9.05
N ASN A 26 -3.69 0.28 -8.66
CA ASN A 26 -2.91 1.09 -7.74
C ASN A 26 -2.46 2.38 -8.47
N PRO A 27 -2.82 3.59 -7.99
CA PRO A 27 -2.39 4.85 -8.62
C PRO A 27 -0.86 5.01 -8.70
N PHE A 28 -0.13 4.34 -7.80
CA PHE A 28 1.32 4.39 -7.73
C PHE A 28 2.01 3.39 -8.67
N TYR A 29 1.24 2.57 -9.41
CA TYR A 29 1.75 1.51 -10.30
C TYR A 29 2.82 1.99 -11.29
N ASN A 30 2.56 3.09 -11.98
CA ASN A 30 3.47 3.68 -12.98
C ASN A 30 3.82 5.14 -12.67
N ARG A 31 3.38 5.65 -11.52
CA ARG A 31 3.51 7.06 -11.15
C ARG A 31 3.99 7.16 -9.72
N PRO A 32 5.32 7.17 -9.49
CA PRO A 32 5.84 7.42 -8.15
C PRO A 32 5.39 8.82 -7.70
N PRO A 33 5.27 9.05 -6.37
CA PRO A 33 4.92 10.37 -5.87
C PRO A 33 5.90 11.46 -6.34
N ALA A 34 5.36 12.53 -6.92
CA ALA A 34 6.17 13.68 -7.33
C ALA A 34 6.53 14.52 -6.09
N PHE A 35 7.69 14.25 -5.48
CA PHE A 35 8.09 14.91 -4.24
C PHE A 35 8.26 16.43 -4.37
N ALA A 36 8.67 16.93 -5.53
CA ALA A 36 8.73 18.36 -5.79
C ALA A 36 7.35 19.03 -5.65
N ASP A 37 6.35 18.50 -6.37
CA ASP A 37 4.97 19.02 -6.36
C ASP A 37 4.32 18.90 -4.97
N LEU A 38 4.65 17.84 -4.22
CA LEU A 38 4.20 17.65 -2.84
C LEU A 38 4.86 18.67 -1.91
N ALA A 39 6.17 18.90 -2.04
CA ALA A 39 6.90 19.86 -1.21
C ALA A 39 6.42 21.31 -1.45
N GLU A 40 6.02 21.66 -2.67
CA GLU A 40 5.46 22.99 -2.94
C GLU A 40 4.11 23.21 -2.26
N ARG A 41 3.24 22.19 -2.24
CA ARG A 41 1.89 22.29 -1.70
C ARG A 41 1.79 22.05 -0.19
N TYR A 42 2.74 21.30 0.36
CA TYR A 42 2.75 20.91 1.76
C TYR A 42 4.04 21.40 2.44
N PRO A 43 4.03 22.59 3.07
CA PRO A 43 5.22 23.16 3.70
C PRO A 43 5.84 22.26 4.77
N ARG A 44 5.03 21.50 5.50
CA ARG A 44 5.53 20.52 6.50
C ARG A 44 6.33 19.41 5.85
N PHE A 45 5.87 18.90 4.71
CA PHE A 45 6.59 17.90 3.95
C PHE A 45 7.88 18.47 3.36
N LYS A 46 7.86 19.72 2.87
CA LYS A 46 9.06 20.41 2.36
C LYS A 46 10.21 20.45 3.37
N LEU A 47 9.91 20.66 4.64
CA LEU A 47 10.92 20.68 5.72
C LEU A 47 11.60 19.33 5.93
N LYS A 48 11.00 18.24 5.45
CA LYS A 48 11.53 16.88 5.55
C LYS A 48 12.21 16.40 4.26
N THR A 49 12.17 17.20 3.19
CA THR A 49 12.81 16.87 1.91
C THR A 49 14.13 17.61 1.71
N PHE A 50 15.03 17.03 0.93
CA PHE A 50 16.30 17.64 0.52
C PHE A 50 16.49 17.56 -1.00
N LEU A 51 17.46 18.31 -1.52
CA LEU A 51 17.85 18.21 -2.92
C LEU A 51 19.07 17.29 -3.05
N ASP A 52 18.95 16.30 -3.91
CA ASP A 52 20.07 15.46 -4.34
C ASP A 52 21.05 16.27 -5.21
N PRO A 53 22.32 15.86 -5.41
CA PRO A 53 23.26 16.58 -6.28
C PRO A 53 22.77 16.75 -7.73
N GLY A 54 21.83 15.91 -8.18
CA GLY A 54 21.15 16.05 -9.47
C GLY A 54 19.98 17.05 -9.48
N GLY A 55 19.76 17.81 -8.41
CA GLY A 55 18.68 18.81 -8.29
C GLY A 55 17.28 18.23 -8.09
N LYS A 56 17.16 16.93 -7.78
CA LYS A 56 15.87 16.26 -7.54
C LYS A 56 15.52 16.32 -6.06
N THR A 57 14.27 16.67 -5.76
CA THR A 57 13.73 16.59 -4.40
C THR A 57 13.62 15.13 -3.97
N GLN A 58 14.28 14.80 -2.87
CA GLN A 58 14.32 13.48 -2.26
C GLN A 58 13.88 13.53 -0.79
N LEU A 59 13.56 12.37 -0.25
CA LEU A 59 13.22 12.15 1.15
C LEU A 59 14.19 11.13 1.73
N ASP A 60 14.61 11.35 2.98
CA ASP A 60 15.35 10.32 3.72
C ASP A 60 14.34 9.32 4.30
N PHE A 61 14.36 8.09 3.79
CA PHE A 61 13.49 7.02 4.27
C PHE A 61 13.94 6.42 5.60
N GLN A 62 15.11 6.83 6.11
CA GLN A 62 15.59 6.47 7.45
C GLN A 62 15.07 7.45 8.52
N ASP A 63 14.61 8.65 8.16
CA ASP A 63 13.97 9.57 9.09
C ASP A 63 12.50 9.17 9.32
N PRO A 64 12.14 8.63 10.50
CA PRO A 64 10.77 8.22 10.78
C PRO A 64 9.79 9.40 10.72
N GLU A 65 10.22 10.62 11.04
CA GLU A 65 9.36 11.79 10.95
C GLU A 65 9.09 12.18 9.49
N GLY A 66 10.11 12.10 8.63
CA GLY A 66 9.98 12.34 7.20
C GLY A 66 9.06 11.33 6.51
N VAL A 67 9.23 10.04 6.81
CA VAL A 67 8.34 8.97 6.30
C VAL A 67 6.91 9.17 6.78
N ARG A 68 6.71 9.60 8.03
CA ARG A 68 5.38 9.87 8.58
C ARG A 68 4.70 11.06 7.87
N GLU A 69 5.41 12.16 7.68
CA GLU A 69 4.88 13.32 6.95
C GLU A 69 4.58 12.98 5.49
N LEU A 70 5.40 12.13 4.85
CA LEU A 70 5.08 11.58 3.53
C LEU A 70 3.75 10.81 3.57
N THR A 71 3.58 9.91 4.52
CA THR A 71 2.36 9.11 4.68
C THR A 71 1.13 9.99 4.88
N TYR A 72 1.19 11.02 5.73
CA TYR A 72 0.09 11.98 5.89
C TYR A 72 -0.23 12.73 4.60
N THR A 73 0.81 13.18 3.91
CA THR A 73 0.67 13.94 2.67
C THR A 73 0.00 13.10 1.60
N LEU A 74 0.42 11.84 1.42
CA LEU A 74 -0.18 10.91 0.47
C LEU A 74 -1.63 10.57 0.80
N LEU A 75 -1.93 10.31 2.08
CA LEU A 75 -3.29 10.02 2.55
C LEU A 75 -4.23 11.21 2.28
N ARG A 76 -3.75 12.42 2.53
CA ARG A 76 -4.52 13.64 2.31
C ARG A 76 -4.69 13.93 0.82
N GLU A 77 -3.64 13.80 0.03
CA GLU A 77 -3.64 14.12 -1.40
C GLU A 77 -4.51 13.16 -2.22
N HIS A 78 -4.37 11.85 -1.99
CA HIS A 78 -5.00 10.84 -2.84
C HIS A 78 -6.35 10.33 -2.31
N PHE A 79 -6.56 10.40 -1.00
CA PHE A 79 -7.77 9.83 -0.36
C PHE A 79 -8.54 10.87 0.46
N ASN A 80 -8.04 12.10 0.56
CA ASN A 80 -8.60 13.15 1.40
C ASN A 80 -8.77 12.71 2.88
N LEU A 81 -7.89 11.82 3.35
CA LEU A 81 -7.90 11.30 4.70
C LEU A 81 -6.98 12.10 5.61
N ARG A 82 -7.46 12.46 6.79
CA ARG A 82 -6.67 13.04 7.88
C ARG A 82 -6.55 12.00 8.98
N VAL A 83 -5.33 11.54 9.20
CA VAL A 83 -5.01 10.51 10.19
C VAL A 83 -3.92 11.08 11.10
N GLU A 84 -3.92 10.69 12.36
CA GLU A 84 -2.83 10.96 13.29
C GLU A 84 -2.25 9.63 13.76
N PHE A 85 -0.95 9.45 13.54
CA PHE A 85 -0.19 8.29 13.99
C PHE A 85 0.60 8.66 15.25
N PRO A 86 0.56 7.82 16.30
CA PRO A 86 1.42 8.00 17.46
C PRO A 86 2.89 7.92 17.03
N LEU A 87 3.75 8.69 17.72
CA LEU A 87 5.18 8.80 17.44
C LEU A 87 5.90 7.44 17.47
N ASP A 88 5.40 6.52 18.28
CA ASP A 88 6.01 5.21 18.53
C ASP A 88 5.54 4.13 17.54
N SER A 89 4.72 4.49 16.54
CA SER A 89 4.15 3.53 15.58
C SER A 89 4.90 3.49 14.26
N LEU A 90 5.03 2.27 13.71
CA LEU A 90 5.61 2.07 12.39
C LEU A 90 4.71 2.72 11.32
N CYS A 91 5.19 3.76 10.66
CA CYS A 91 4.42 4.43 9.61
C CYS A 91 4.39 3.55 8.35
N PRO A 92 3.20 3.12 7.89
CA PRO A 92 3.13 2.23 6.75
C PRO A 92 3.41 2.98 5.44
N MET A 93 4.08 2.31 4.51
CA MET A 93 4.17 2.78 3.13
C MET A 93 2.81 2.61 2.44
N ILE A 94 2.14 3.73 2.16
CA ILE A 94 0.79 3.77 1.56
C ILE A 94 0.67 2.95 0.26
N PRO A 95 1.62 3.01 -0.70
CA PRO A 95 1.50 2.25 -1.94
C PRO A 95 1.35 0.75 -1.69
N ASN A 96 2.12 0.19 -0.77
CA ASN A 96 2.09 -1.24 -0.44
C ASN A 96 0.83 -1.64 0.31
N ARG A 97 0.31 -0.77 1.19
CA ARG A 97 -0.96 -1.03 1.90
C ARG A 97 -2.15 -1.03 0.95
N LEU A 98 -2.19 -0.09 0.01
CA LEU A 98 -3.23 -0.08 -1.01
C LEU A 98 -3.14 -1.33 -1.89
N ASP A 99 -1.93 -1.78 -2.20
CA ASP A 99 -1.71 -3.00 -2.99
C ASP A 99 -2.36 -4.22 -2.37
N TYR A 100 -2.14 -4.39 -1.06
CA TYR A 100 -2.70 -5.47 -0.29
C TYR A 100 -4.24 -5.40 -0.23
N LEU A 101 -4.81 -4.20 -0.06
CA LEU A 101 -6.26 -4.02 -0.09
C LEU A 101 -6.87 -4.38 -1.45
N LEU A 102 -6.22 -4.01 -2.54
CA LEU A 102 -6.66 -4.36 -3.90
C LEU A 102 -6.55 -5.86 -4.15
N LEU A 103 -5.51 -6.51 -3.64
CA LEU A 103 -5.39 -7.97 -3.68
C LEU A 103 -6.55 -8.64 -2.92
N ILE A 104 -6.87 -8.18 -1.71
CA ILE A 104 -8.00 -8.70 -0.94
C ILE A 104 -9.31 -8.51 -1.73
N GLU A 105 -9.51 -7.34 -2.33
CA GLU A 105 -10.70 -7.07 -3.14
C GLU A 105 -10.82 -8.07 -4.30
N ASP A 106 -9.74 -8.32 -5.03
CA ASP A 106 -9.71 -9.28 -6.14
C ASP A 106 -9.98 -10.72 -5.68
N LEU A 107 -9.57 -11.09 -4.46
CA LEU A 107 -9.87 -12.39 -3.87
C LEU A 107 -11.35 -12.51 -3.48
N LEU A 108 -11.92 -11.47 -2.88
CA LEU A 108 -13.30 -11.51 -2.36
C LEU A 108 -14.36 -11.35 -3.45
N VAL A 109 -14.10 -10.56 -4.51
CA VAL A 109 -15.10 -10.24 -5.54
C VAL A 109 -15.66 -11.48 -6.28
N PRO A 110 -14.87 -12.49 -6.66
CA PRO A 110 -15.38 -13.73 -7.24
C PRO A 110 -16.35 -14.47 -6.30
N GLU A 111 -16.04 -14.51 -5.00
CA GLU A 111 -16.76 -15.28 -3.99
C GLU A 111 -18.03 -14.57 -3.48
N LEU A 112 -17.99 -13.24 -3.40
CA LEU A 112 -19.13 -12.40 -3.05
C LEU A 112 -20.24 -12.42 -4.11
N ARG A 113 -19.94 -12.82 -5.35
CA ARG A 113 -20.94 -12.98 -6.42
C ARG A 113 -21.78 -14.25 -6.28
N GLU A 114 -21.27 -15.28 -5.59
CA GLU A 114 -21.95 -16.58 -5.45
C GLU A 114 -22.41 -16.88 -4.00
N CYS A 115 -21.79 -16.29 -2.97
CA CYS A 115 -22.08 -16.60 -1.56
C CYS A 115 -22.40 -15.34 -0.73
N THR A 116 -23.58 -14.75 -0.90
CA THR A 116 -24.03 -13.60 -0.06
C THR A 116 -24.74 -13.99 1.24
N LYS A 117 -24.60 -15.24 1.72
CA LYS A 117 -25.33 -15.71 2.92
C LYS A 117 -24.45 -16.09 4.12
N VAL A 118 -23.13 -16.14 3.99
CA VAL A 118 -22.23 -16.57 5.08
C VAL A 118 -21.17 -15.49 5.34
N PRO A 119 -20.94 -15.06 6.59
CA PRO A 119 -19.93 -14.06 6.89
C PRO A 119 -18.52 -14.61 6.61
N ILE A 120 -17.80 -13.94 5.71
CA ILE A 120 -16.39 -14.23 5.41
C ILE A 120 -15.52 -13.67 6.55
N ARG A 121 -14.57 -14.46 7.04
CA ARG A 121 -13.59 -14.04 8.05
C ARG A 121 -12.19 -14.14 7.46
N GLY A 122 -11.49 -13.00 7.40
CA GLY A 122 -10.06 -12.96 7.07
C GLY A 122 -9.20 -13.21 8.31
N ILE A 123 -8.04 -13.84 8.11
CA ILE A 123 -6.98 -13.95 9.12
C ILE A 123 -5.78 -13.19 8.55
N ASP A 124 -5.32 -12.17 9.27
CA ASP A 124 -4.06 -11.47 9.02
C ASP A 124 -3.03 -12.00 10.03
N MET A 125 -1.80 -12.31 9.60
CA MET A 125 -0.71 -12.88 10.44
C MET A 125 0.35 -11.85 10.78
#